data_AF-A0A662KWV9-F1
#
_entry.id   AF-A0A662KWV9-F1
#
_cell.length_a   1.000
_cell.length_b   1.000
_cell.length_c   1.000
_cell.angle_alpha   90.00
_cell.angle_beta   90.00
_cell.angle_gamma   90.00
#
_symmetry.space_group_name_H-M   'P 1'
#
loop_
_entity.id
_entity.type
_entity.pdbx_description
1 polymer ?
#
loop_
_entity_poly.entity_id
_entity_poly.type
_entity_poly.pdbx_seq_one_letter_code
_entity_poly.pdbx_strand_id
1 'polypeptide(L)'
;MLEGINVDVRKKVLLIGITVAVLSAAVATQYARITIGYEFSVVHPSNGFIRFVAMDNSTDGRRLLRIEDNDTATMTIKFGDIPKGMNKTYTAAFAIVNEEGFPVNITGVSVSGTGASFIRIWLHADPTVDAASEAATAKLLIWDGSASQGYWILDTGDMDNSTMETTSTPWDTDDNIRYAAGTPSAINGSTDFVWVQISIDTSGATKGTTYTGSIEFQFKAET
;
A
#
# COMPACT_ATOMS: atom_id res chain seq x y z
N MET A 1 -18.55 92.57 29.40
CA MET A 1 -17.15 92.20 29.68
C MET A 1 -17.05 90.70 29.53
N LEU A 2 -16.24 90.22 28.58
CA LEU A 2 -16.16 88.82 28.16
C LEU A 2 -15.26 88.01 29.11
N GLU A 3 -15.83 87.13 29.92
CA GLU A 3 -15.09 86.08 30.64
C GLU A 3 -16.03 84.88 30.84
N GLY A 4 -16.04 83.97 29.87
CA GLY A 4 -16.91 82.78 29.92
C GLY A 4 -16.60 81.67 28.90
N ILE A 5 -15.57 81.83 28.05
CA ILE A 5 -15.31 80.92 26.91
C ILE A 5 -14.05 80.05 27.15
N ASN A 6 -13.43 80.07 28.33
CA ASN A 6 -12.12 79.41 28.54
C ASN A 6 -12.14 78.07 29.32
N VAL A 7 -13.31 77.58 29.77
CA VAL A 7 -13.42 76.30 30.51
C VAL A 7 -14.06 75.17 29.68
N ASP A 8 -14.77 75.50 28.60
CA ASP A 8 -15.57 74.50 27.85
C ASP A 8 -14.77 73.77 26.73
N VAL A 9 -13.62 74.31 26.32
CA VAL A 9 -12.73 73.66 25.33
C VAL A 9 -11.84 72.59 25.98
N ARG A 10 -11.39 72.79 27.24
CA ARG A 10 -10.51 71.84 27.94
C ARG A 10 -11.20 70.53 28.36
N LYS A 11 -12.52 70.54 28.58
CA LYS A 11 -13.31 69.32 28.87
C LYS A 11 -13.67 68.51 27.62
N LYS A 12 -13.80 69.16 26.45
CA LYS A 12 -14.11 68.48 25.17
C LYS A 12 -12.89 67.84 24.51
N VAL A 13 -11.67 68.35 24.75
CA VAL A 13 -10.43 67.74 24.21
C VAL A 13 -9.96 66.53 25.04
N LEU A 14 -10.22 66.49 26.35
CA LEU A 14 -9.83 65.36 27.20
C LEU A 14 -10.65 64.08 26.90
N LEU A 15 -11.91 64.22 26.47
CA LEU A 15 -12.78 63.07 26.14
C LEU A 15 -12.46 62.45 24.77
N ILE A 16 -11.90 63.24 23.84
CA ILE A 16 -11.43 62.74 22.55
C ILE A 16 -10.10 61.99 22.71
N GLY A 17 -9.24 62.41 23.65
CA GLY A 17 -7.94 61.76 23.91
C GLY A 17 -8.02 60.39 24.60
N ILE A 18 -9.05 60.12 25.42
CA ILE A 18 -9.24 58.82 26.09
C ILE A 18 -9.94 57.80 25.17
N THR A 19 -10.79 58.27 24.24
CA THR A 19 -11.46 57.38 23.28
C THR A 19 -10.49 56.85 22.21
N VAL A 20 -9.42 57.60 21.90
CA VAL A 20 -8.35 57.13 21.01
C VAL A 20 -7.37 56.18 21.71
N ALA A 21 -7.20 56.26 23.03
CA ALA A 21 -6.32 55.35 23.77
C ALA A 21 -6.95 53.98 24.10
N VAL A 22 -8.29 53.83 24.05
CA VAL A 22 -8.97 52.56 24.35
C VAL A 22 -9.36 51.76 23.09
N LEU A 23 -9.26 52.35 21.90
CA LEU A 23 -9.34 51.60 20.64
C LEU A 23 -7.99 51.03 20.16
N SER A 24 -6.89 51.32 20.86
CA SER A 24 -5.58 50.72 20.59
C SER A 24 -5.28 49.46 21.42
N ALA A 25 -6.31 48.83 22.00
CA ALA A 25 -6.17 47.56 22.73
C ALA A 25 -6.82 46.36 22.01
N ALA A 26 -7.45 46.54 20.86
CA ALA A 26 -8.23 45.48 20.22
C ALA A 26 -8.01 45.38 18.71
N VAL A 27 -6.76 45.41 18.27
CA VAL A 27 -6.38 44.54 17.16
C VAL A 27 -5.03 43.96 17.54
N ALA A 28 -5.05 42.84 18.29
CA ALA A 28 -4.06 41.82 17.99
C ALA A 28 -4.31 41.48 16.53
N THR A 29 -3.61 42.17 15.62
CA THR A 29 -3.57 41.82 14.21
C THR A 29 -3.09 40.39 14.21
N GLN A 30 -4.00 39.45 13.97
CA GLN A 30 -3.64 38.06 13.80
C GLN A 30 -2.63 38.06 12.64
N TYR A 31 -1.34 37.90 12.97
CA TYR A 31 -0.25 38.29 12.07
C TYR A 31 -0.07 37.33 10.88
N ALA A 32 -0.74 36.19 10.91
CA ALA A 32 -1.08 35.38 9.75
C ALA A 32 -2.10 34.34 10.18
N ARG A 33 -3.13 34.10 9.38
CA ARG A 33 -3.91 32.86 9.43
C ARG A 33 -3.46 32.05 8.22
N ILE A 34 -2.64 31.03 8.45
CA ILE A 34 -2.20 30.11 7.40
C ILE A 34 -3.26 29.02 7.31
N THR A 35 -3.88 28.88 6.15
CA THR A 35 -4.74 27.75 5.82
C THR A 35 -3.91 26.81 4.95
N ILE A 36 -3.64 25.61 5.47
CA ILE A 36 -3.03 24.53 4.69
C ILE A 36 -4.18 23.70 4.14
N GLY A 37 -4.34 23.69 2.82
CA GLY A 37 -5.22 22.74 2.15
C GLY A 37 -4.53 21.38 2.07
N TYR A 38 -5.30 20.31 2.25
CA TYR A 38 -4.86 18.96 1.91
C TYR A 38 -5.67 18.49 0.71
N GLU A 39 -5.03 17.74 -0.17
CA GLU A 39 -5.67 17.03 -1.26
C GLU A 39 -5.02 15.65 -1.32
N PHE A 40 -5.84 14.61 -1.49
CA PHE A 40 -5.36 13.27 -1.75
C PHE A 40 -6.32 12.61 -2.76
N SER A 41 -5.76 11.77 -3.61
CA SER A 41 -6.53 10.92 -4.51
C SER A 41 -6.34 9.47 -4.09
N VAL A 42 -7.42 8.70 -4.11
CA VAL A 42 -7.35 7.25 -3.91
C VAL A 42 -7.32 6.61 -5.28
N VAL A 43 -6.19 6.00 -5.62
CA VAL A 43 -5.99 5.29 -6.89
C VAL A 43 -6.24 3.79 -6.70
N HIS A 44 -6.47 3.10 -7.82
CA HIS A 44 -6.62 1.66 -7.85
C HIS A 44 -5.38 0.95 -7.26
N PRO A 45 -5.50 -0.11 -6.44
CA PRO A 45 -4.34 -0.77 -5.83
C PRO A 45 -3.26 -1.24 -6.84
N SER A 46 -3.68 -1.67 -8.03
CA SER A 46 -2.74 -2.03 -9.12
C SER A 46 -2.01 -0.85 -9.77
N ASN A 47 -2.37 0.38 -9.39
CA ASN A 47 -1.74 1.63 -9.81
C ASN A 47 -1.35 2.49 -8.58
N GLY A 48 -1.35 1.91 -7.37
CA GLY A 48 -0.92 2.57 -6.14
C GLY A 48 0.59 2.73 -6.06
N PHE A 49 1.09 3.28 -4.96
CA PHE A 49 2.53 3.37 -4.74
C PHE A 49 3.16 2.02 -4.33
N ILE A 50 2.38 1.15 -3.71
CA ILE A 50 2.70 -0.28 -3.65
C ILE A 50 1.71 -0.98 -4.58
N ARG A 51 2.21 -1.53 -5.68
CA ARG A 51 1.39 -2.21 -6.68
C ARG A 51 1.51 -3.71 -6.54
N PHE A 52 0.46 -4.37 -6.99
CA PHE A 52 0.41 -5.82 -7.14
C PHE A 52 0.25 -6.18 -8.61
N VAL A 53 1.16 -7.00 -9.11
CA VAL A 53 1.25 -7.38 -10.52
C VAL A 53 1.05 -8.88 -10.66
N ALA A 54 -0.03 -9.30 -11.33
CA ALA A 54 -0.34 -10.72 -11.51
C ALA A 54 0.65 -11.43 -12.44
N MET A 55 0.78 -12.75 -12.30
CA MET A 55 1.53 -13.57 -13.26
C MET A 55 0.87 -14.93 -13.46
N ASP A 56 0.80 -15.76 -12.42
CA ASP A 56 0.22 -17.09 -12.52
C ASP A 56 -1.29 -17.06 -12.81
N ASN A 57 -1.75 -18.13 -13.47
CA ASN A 57 -3.17 -18.37 -13.70
C ASN A 57 -3.73 -19.37 -12.68
N SER A 58 -4.99 -19.16 -12.32
CA SER A 58 -5.79 -20.11 -11.57
C SER A 58 -6.24 -21.30 -12.43
N THR A 59 -6.87 -22.29 -11.81
CA THR A 59 -7.42 -23.47 -12.51
C THR A 59 -8.54 -23.12 -13.48
N ASP A 60 -9.15 -21.94 -13.36
CA ASP A 60 -10.18 -21.44 -14.29
C ASP A 60 -9.59 -20.75 -15.53
N GLY A 61 -8.25 -20.71 -15.67
CA GLY A 61 -7.55 -20.13 -16.82
C GLY A 61 -7.42 -18.61 -16.78
N ARG A 62 -7.95 -17.95 -15.76
CA ARG A 62 -7.80 -16.50 -15.51
C ARG A 62 -6.64 -16.23 -14.55
N ARG A 63 -6.25 -14.97 -14.37
CA ARG A 63 -5.21 -14.59 -13.40
C ARG A 63 -5.58 -15.02 -11.98
N LEU A 64 -4.56 -15.48 -11.24
CA LEU A 64 -4.71 -15.92 -9.86
C LEU A 64 -5.06 -14.75 -8.94
N LEU A 65 -4.27 -13.68 -9.00
CA LEU A 65 -4.62 -12.38 -8.42
C LEU A 65 -5.41 -11.58 -9.44
N ARG A 66 -6.63 -11.18 -9.09
CA ARG A 66 -7.53 -10.43 -9.97
C ARG A 66 -8.51 -9.56 -9.19
N ILE A 67 -9.23 -8.70 -9.90
CA ILE A 67 -10.28 -7.87 -9.33
C ILE A 67 -11.59 -8.22 -10.03
N GLU A 68 -12.50 -8.84 -9.28
CA GLU A 68 -13.80 -9.27 -9.82
C GLU A 68 -14.82 -8.15 -9.86
N ASP A 69 -14.67 -7.15 -8.98
CA ASP A 69 -15.51 -5.97 -8.92
C ASP A 69 -14.63 -4.72 -9.02
N ASN A 70 -14.60 -4.17 -10.24
CA ASN A 70 -13.79 -3.01 -10.57
C ASN A 70 -14.30 -1.72 -9.91
N ASP A 71 -15.55 -1.69 -9.43
CA ASP A 71 -16.11 -0.51 -8.76
C ASP A 71 -15.62 -0.39 -7.31
N THR A 72 -15.28 -1.53 -6.68
CA THR A 72 -14.75 -1.57 -5.31
C THR A 72 -13.23 -1.68 -5.24
N ALA A 73 -12.57 -1.98 -6.37
CA ALA A 73 -11.13 -2.20 -6.48
C ALA A 73 -10.56 -3.19 -5.44
N THR A 74 -11.38 -4.15 -5.00
CA THR A 74 -10.97 -5.16 -4.02
C THR A 74 -10.25 -6.31 -4.72
N MET A 75 -8.95 -6.46 -4.44
CA MET A 75 -8.15 -7.56 -4.94
C MET A 75 -8.59 -8.90 -4.34
N THR A 76 -8.73 -9.90 -5.20
CA THR A 76 -9.12 -11.26 -4.84
C THR A 76 -8.10 -12.24 -5.38
N ILE A 77 -7.63 -13.15 -4.53
CA ILE A 77 -6.83 -14.30 -4.94
C ILE A 77 -7.76 -15.51 -5.06
N LYS A 78 -7.86 -16.10 -6.25
CA LYS A 78 -8.71 -17.27 -6.49
C LYS A 78 -7.90 -18.46 -6.95
N PHE A 79 -7.67 -19.40 -6.06
CA PHE A 79 -6.94 -20.64 -6.37
C PHE A 79 -7.75 -21.67 -7.18
N GLY A 80 -9.08 -21.53 -7.18
CA GLY A 80 -9.98 -22.50 -7.78
C GLY A 80 -10.09 -23.80 -6.98
N ASP A 81 -10.49 -24.88 -7.64
CA ASP A 81 -10.71 -26.17 -6.99
C ASP A 81 -9.40 -26.97 -6.90
N ILE A 82 -8.90 -27.15 -5.68
CA ILE A 82 -7.72 -27.98 -5.39
C ILE A 82 -8.19 -29.30 -4.78
N PRO A 83 -7.89 -30.47 -5.39
CA PRO A 83 -8.25 -31.75 -4.81
C PRO A 83 -7.65 -31.94 -3.41
N LYS A 84 -8.39 -32.63 -2.53
CA LYS A 84 -7.90 -32.99 -1.20
C LYS A 84 -6.64 -33.86 -1.30
N GLY A 85 -5.67 -33.60 -0.43
CA GLY A 85 -4.42 -34.38 -0.37
C GLY A 85 -3.35 -33.91 -1.34
N MET A 86 -3.55 -32.77 -2.00
CA MET A 86 -2.60 -32.21 -2.94
C MET A 86 -1.85 -31.03 -2.34
N ASN A 87 -0.61 -30.86 -2.80
CA ASN A 87 0.10 -29.61 -2.69
C ASN A 87 0.09 -28.92 -4.06
N LYS A 88 -0.36 -27.67 -4.10
CA LYS A 88 -0.31 -26.83 -5.30
C LYS A 88 0.49 -25.58 -4.98
N THR A 89 1.55 -25.35 -5.76
CA THR A 89 2.37 -24.14 -5.69
C THR A 89 2.11 -23.27 -6.90
N TYR A 90 1.96 -21.98 -6.65
CA TYR A 90 1.97 -20.88 -7.62
C TYR A 90 3.26 -20.11 -7.34
N THR A 91 4.29 -20.35 -8.16
CA THR A 91 5.63 -19.76 -7.97
C THR A 91 5.61 -18.26 -8.19
N ALA A 92 4.69 -17.75 -9.01
CA ALA A 92 4.53 -16.32 -9.24
C ALA A 92 3.05 -15.94 -9.08
N ALA A 93 2.51 -16.13 -7.88
CA ALA A 93 1.11 -15.77 -7.60
C ALA A 93 0.85 -14.30 -7.99
N PHE A 94 1.77 -13.42 -7.63
CA PHE A 94 1.89 -12.03 -8.06
C PHE A 94 3.27 -11.49 -7.66
N ALA A 95 3.65 -10.33 -8.18
CA ALA A 95 4.73 -9.50 -7.66
C ALA A 95 4.18 -8.35 -6.82
N ILE A 96 4.95 -7.93 -5.82
CA ILE A 96 4.77 -6.68 -5.09
C ILE A 96 5.83 -5.72 -5.62
N VAL A 97 5.39 -4.55 -6.09
CA VAL A 97 6.25 -3.53 -6.70
C VAL A 97 6.16 -2.24 -5.89
N ASN A 98 7.31 -1.66 -5.57
CA ASN A 98 7.45 -0.36 -4.98
C ASN A 98 7.57 0.70 -6.07
N GLU A 99 6.68 1.67 -6.06
CA GLU A 99 6.70 2.86 -6.91
C GLU A 99 7.04 4.12 -6.10
N GLU A 100 7.24 4.00 -4.79
CA GLU A 100 7.63 5.12 -3.95
C GLU A 100 9.05 5.58 -4.33
N GLY A 101 9.27 6.90 -4.24
CA GLY A 101 10.59 7.51 -4.42
C GLY A 101 11.59 7.23 -3.28
N PHE A 102 11.36 6.18 -2.48
CA PHE A 102 12.22 5.73 -1.40
C PHE A 102 12.07 4.22 -1.17
N PRO A 103 13.07 3.55 -0.57
CA PRO A 103 13.00 2.11 -0.27
C PRO A 103 11.94 1.76 0.78
N VAL A 104 11.34 0.58 0.63
CA VAL A 104 10.28 0.08 1.51
C VAL A 104 10.58 -1.35 1.96
N ASN A 105 10.41 -1.62 3.24
CA ASN A 105 10.54 -2.97 3.80
C ASN A 105 9.17 -3.64 3.86
N ILE A 106 9.08 -4.87 3.36
CA ILE A 106 7.98 -5.79 3.66
C ILE A 106 8.34 -6.47 4.99
N THR A 107 7.67 -6.07 6.06
CA THR A 107 8.03 -6.40 7.45
C THR A 107 7.21 -7.53 8.05
N GLY A 108 6.11 -7.90 7.41
CA GLY A 108 5.24 -8.95 7.91
C GLY A 108 4.12 -9.29 6.95
N VAL A 109 3.48 -10.41 7.26
CA VAL A 109 2.23 -10.83 6.66
C VAL A 109 1.36 -11.45 7.74
N SER A 110 0.05 -11.22 7.65
CA SER A 110 -0.94 -11.94 8.43
C SER A 110 -1.96 -12.59 7.51
N VAL A 111 -2.22 -13.88 7.76
CA VAL A 111 -3.25 -14.63 7.04
C VAL A 111 -4.37 -15.01 8.00
N SER A 112 -5.59 -14.67 7.63
CA SER A 112 -6.80 -14.95 8.42
C SER A 112 -7.70 -15.97 7.72
N GLY A 113 -8.74 -16.42 8.42
CA GLY A 113 -9.77 -17.30 7.87
C GLY A 113 -9.49 -18.79 8.05
N THR A 114 -10.42 -19.62 7.59
CA THR A 114 -10.44 -21.07 7.89
C THR A 114 -9.38 -21.86 7.11
N GLY A 115 -8.80 -21.26 6.07
CA GLY A 115 -7.75 -21.86 5.25
C GLY A 115 -6.32 -21.45 5.61
N ALA A 116 -6.13 -20.56 6.59
CA ALA A 116 -4.83 -19.93 6.85
C ALA A 116 -3.70 -20.95 7.14
N SER A 117 -4.02 -22.06 7.80
CA SER A 117 -3.06 -23.13 8.11
C SER A 117 -2.63 -23.98 6.91
N PHE A 118 -3.35 -23.88 5.78
CA PHE A 118 -3.01 -24.61 4.56
C PHE A 118 -2.16 -23.78 3.59
N ILE A 119 -1.98 -22.49 3.89
CA ILE A 119 -1.26 -21.55 3.03
C ILE A 119 0.17 -21.41 3.54
N ARG A 120 1.13 -21.40 2.61
CA ARG A 120 2.50 -20.93 2.84
C ARG A 120 2.82 -19.84 1.83
N ILE A 121 3.48 -18.77 2.29
CA ILE A 121 3.80 -17.61 1.46
C ILE A 121 5.30 -17.35 1.55
N TRP A 122 5.93 -17.27 0.39
CA TRP A 122 7.33 -16.89 0.25
C TRP A 122 7.43 -15.59 -0.54
N LEU A 123 8.38 -14.74 -0.15
CA LEU A 123 8.95 -13.71 -1.00
C LEU A 123 10.23 -14.27 -1.62
N HIS A 124 10.43 -14.14 -2.91
CA HIS A 124 11.59 -14.76 -3.56
C HIS A 124 12.00 -14.10 -4.88
N ALA A 125 13.17 -14.49 -5.37
CA ALA A 125 13.85 -13.86 -6.49
C ALA A 125 13.33 -14.32 -7.85
N ASP A 126 13.18 -15.63 -8.08
CA ASP A 126 12.88 -16.17 -9.41
C ASP A 126 11.44 -16.71 -9.51
N PRO A 127 10.57 -16.11 -10.35
CA PRO A 127 9.16 -16.51 -10.47
C PRO A 127 8.97 -17.90 -11.12
N THR A 128 10.02 -18.45 -11.72
CA THR A 128 9.98 -19.73 -12.44
C THR A 128 10.52 -20.90 -11.62
N VAL A 129 11.03 -20.63 -10.41
CA VAL A 129 11.63 -21.62 -9.53
C VAL A 129 10.83 -21.70 -8.23
N ASP A 130 10.71 -22.91 -7.67
CA ASP A 130 10.15 -23.06 -6.32
C ASP A 130 11.09 -22.40 -5.31
N ALA A 131 10.59 -21.41 -4.58
CA ALA A 131 11.31 -20.69 -3.53
C ALA A 131 12.07 -21.64 -2.59
N ALA A 132 11.50 -22.80 -2.23
CA ALA A 132 12.16 -23.76 -1.35
C ALA A 132 13.53 -24.23 -1.89
N SER A 133 13.73 -24.22 -3.21
CA SER A 133 14.95 -24.66 -3.90
C SER A 133 15.98 -23.54 -4.11
N GLU A 134 15.62 -22.27 -3.90
CA GLU A 134 16.52 -21.14 -4.13
C GLU A 134 17.56 -20.97 -3.01
N ALA A 135 18.58 -20.12 -3.24
CA ALA A 135 19.54 -19.76 -2.20
C ALA A 135 18.83 -19.02 -1.05
N ALA A 136 19.32 -19.16 0.19
CA ALA A 136 18.73 -18.52 1.36
C ALA A 136 18.68 -16.98 1.27
N THR A 137 19.57 -16.36 0.48
CA THR A 137 19.59 -14.92 0.23
C THR A 137 18.60 -14.46 -0.84
N ALA A 138 18.04 -15.39 -1.62
CA ALA A 138 17.13 -15.14 -2.72
C ALA A 138 15.66 -15.44 -2.35
N LYS A 139 15.39 -15.74 -1.07
CA LYS A 139 14.06 -16.12 -0.59
C LYS A 139 13.84 -15.73 0.86
N LEU A 140 12.58 -15.60 1.24
CA LEU A 140 12.13 -15.37 2.59
C LEU A 140 10.76 -16.02 2.78
N LEU A 141 10.67 -16.99 3.68
CA LEU A 141 9.39 -17.52 4.14
C LEU A 141 8.75 -16.49 5.06
N ILE A 142 7.60 -15.95 4.68
CA ILE A 142 6.87 -14.92 5.46
C ILE A 142 5.61 -15.47 6.14
N TRP A 143 5.10 -16.62 5.69
CA TRP A 143 3.99 -17.31 6.35
C TRP A 143 4.05 -18.82 6.14
N ASP A 144 3.83 -19.59 7.21
CA ASP A 144 3.78 -21.06 7.16
C ASP A 144 2.56 -21.68 7.89
N GLY A 145 1.52 -20.88 8.11
CA GLY A 145 0.45 -21.17 9.06
C GLY A 145 0.64 -20.43 10.40
N SER A 146 1.82 -19.87 10.61
CA SER A 146 2.13 -18.87 11.63
C SER A 146 2.92 -17.70 11.03
N ALA A 147 2.96 -16.57 11.74
CA ALA A 147 3.77 -15.44 11.32
C ALA A 147 5.26 -15.79 11.46
N SER A 148 5.98 -15.83 10.34
CA SER A 148 7.45 -15.95 10.36
C SER A 148 8.11 -14.58 10.37
N GLN A 149 9.37 -14.54 10.81
CA GLN A 149 10.12 -13.29 10.98
C GLN A 149 11.12 -13.08 9.83
N GLY A 150 11.41 -11.82 9.56
CA GLY A 150 12.33 -11.36 8.53
C GLY A 150 11.72 -10.20 7.75
N TYR A 151 12.49 -9.64 6.83
CA TYR A 151 12.00 -8.60 5.94
C TYR A 151 12.66 -8.70 4.56
N TRP A 152 11.93 -8.25 3.56
CA TRP A 152 12.45 -8.03 2.22
C TRP A 152 12.47 -6.53 1.96
N ILE A 153 13.59 -6.02 1.45
CA ILE A 153 13.75 -4.62 1.10
C ILE A 153 13.46 -4.48 -0.40
N LEU A 154 12.49 -3.63 -0.72
CA LEU A 154 12.27 -3.11 -2.07
C LEU A 154 13.06 -1.82 -2.19
N ASP A 155 13.87 -1.69 -3.24
CA ASP A 155 14.57 -0.44 -3.53
C ASP A 155 13.57 0.64 -4.01
N THR A 156 14.08 1.84 -4.23
CA THR A 156 13.33 2.99 -4.72
C THR A 156 12.71 2.68 -6.09
N GLY A 157 11.41 2.95 -6.21
CA GLY A 157 10.68 2.85 -7.48
C GLY A 157 10.88 4.07 -8.38
N ASP A 158 10.36 3.98 -9.60
CA ASP A 158 10.44 5.04 -10.63
C ASP A 158 9.10 5.77 -10.89
N MET A 159 8.04 5.38 -10.17
CA MET A 159 6.67 5.89 -10.34
C MET A 159 6.05 5.54 -11.71
N ASP A 160 6.56 4.52 -12.40
CA ASP A 160 6.04 4.03 -13.68
C ASP A 160 5.25 2.73 -13.53
N ASN A 161 3.93 2.87 -13.47
CA ASN A 161 3.01 1.74 -13.40
C ASN A 161 2.92 0.88 -14.67
N SER A 162 3.63 1.24 -15.74
CA SER A 162 3.67 0.49 -16.99
C SER A 162 4.78 -0.56 -17.02
N THR A 163 5.68 -0.53 -16.04
CA THR A 163 6.82 -1.44 -15.92
C THR A 163 6.94 -2.04 -14.52
N MET A 164 7.79 -3.04 -14.41
CA MET A 164 8.32 -3.59 -13.18
C MET A 164 9.75 -4.00 -13.55
N GLU A 165 10.73 -3.24 -13.07
CA GLU A 165 12.08 -3.20 -13.64
C GLU A 165 12.03 -3.04 -15.18
N THR A 166 12.67 -3.97 -15.90
CA THR A 166 12.75 -3.97 -17.37
C THR A 166 11.57 -4.63 -18.07
N THR A 167 10.61 -5.18 -17.31
CA THR A 167 9.46 -5.91 -17.85
C THR A 167 8.23 -5.02 -17.91
N SER A 168 7.50 -5.07 -19.01
CA SER A 168 6.22 -4.35 -19.11
C SER A 168 5.14 -5.00 -18.24
N THR A 169 4.29 -4.16 -17.67
CA THR A 169 3.09 -4.55 -16.93
C THR A 169 1.83 -4.04 -17.62
N PRO A 170 1.42 -4.65 -18.75
CA PRO A 170 0.15 -4.34 -19.41
C PRO A 170 -1.07 -4.54 -18.50
N TRP A 171 -2.19 -3.91 -18.89
CA TRP A 171 -3.48 -4.03 -18.21
C TRP A 171 -4.28 -5.21 -18.79
N ASP A 172 -4.72 -6.12 -17.92
CA ASP A 172 -5.69 -7.17 -18.24
C ASP A 172 -7.11 -6.61 -18.08
N THR A 173 -7.85 -6.48 -19.18
CA THR A 173 -9.23 -5.94 -19.15
C THR A 173 -10.25 -6.91 -18.59
N ASP A 174 -9.96 -8.21 -18.60
CA ASP A 174 -10.90 -9.22 -18.13
C ASP A 174 -10.77 -9.41 -16.62
N ASP A 175 -9.53 -9.36 -16.11
CA ASP A 175 -9.19 -9.54 -14.70
C ASP A 175 -8.93 -8.23 -13.93
N ASN A 176 -9.01 -7.09 -14.63
CA ASN A 176 -8.84 -5.73 -14.09
C ASN A 176 -7.56 -5.58 -13.24
N ILE A 177 -6.45 -6.15 -13.72
CA ILE A 177 -5.18 -6.18 -13.01
C ILE A 177 -4.02 -5.95 -13.98
N ARG A 178 -2.93 -5.34 -13.50
CA ARG A 178 -1.65 -5.34 -14.20
C ARG A 178 -1.06 -6.75 -14.15
N TYR A 179 -0.45 -7.21 -15.23
CA TYR A 179 0.27 -8.50 -15.25
C TYR A 179 1.67 -8.35 -15.82
N ALA A 180 2.62 -9.16 -15.35
CA ALA A 180 3.98 -9.12 -15.87
C ALA A 180 4.07 -9.84 -17.23
N ALA A 181 4.68 -9.19 -18.22
CA ALA A 181 4.91 -9.80 -19.53
C ALA A 181 6.18 -10.68 -19.58
N GLY A 182 6.99 -10.64 -18.53
CA GLY A 182 8.28 -11.32 -18.42
C GLY A 182 8.55 -11.75 -16.97
N THR A 183 9.70 -12.39 -16.78
CA THR A 183 10.09 -13.04 -15.52
C THR A 183 11.46 -12.53 -15.03
N PRO A 184 11.62 -11.22 -14.74
CA PRO A 184 12.85 -10.71 -14.17
C PRO A 184 13.08 -11.31 -12.78
N SER A 185 14.35 -11.46 -12.40
CA SER A 185 14.72 -11.89 -11.05
C SER A 185 14.78 -10.69 -10.10
N ALA A 186 14.20 -10.84 -8.91
CA ALA A 186 14.30 -9.84 -7.85
C ALA A 186 15.60 -10.02 -7.03
N ILE A 187 16.12 -8.92 -6.52
CA ILE A 187 17.30 -8.89 -5.65
C ILE A 187 16.95 -8.06 -4.42
N ASN A 188 16.96 -8.71 -3.24
CA ASN A 188 16.63 -8.06 -1.98
C ASN A 188 17.52 -6.83 -1.72
N GLY A 189 16.90 -5.65 -1.60
CA GLY A 189 17.56 -4.37 -1.38
C GLY A 189 18.21 -3.75 -2.61
N SER A 190 17.88 -4.22 -3.81
CA SER A 190 18.38 -3.63 -5.06
C SER A 190 17.36 -3.59 -6.19
N THR A 191 16.31 -4.41 -6.14
CA THR A 191 15.17 -4.29 -7.05
C THR A 191 14.00 -3.65 -6.35
N ASP A 192 13.19 -2.92 -7.10
CA ASP A 192 11.97 -2.26 -6.61
C ASP A 192 10.81 -3.23 -6.37
N PHE A 193 10.98 -4.50 -6.73
CA PHE A 193 9.93 -5.52 -6.66
C PHE A 193 10.41 -6.83 -6.03
N VAL A 194 9.44 -7.69 -5.70
CA VAL A 194 9.66 -9.08 -5.29
C VAL A 194 8.51 -9.97 -5.74
N TRP A 195 8.81 -11.23 -6.08
CA TRP A 195 7.78 -12.22 -6.36
C TRP A 195 7.20 -12.83 -5.10
N VAL A 196 5.91 -13.15 -5.16
CA VAL A 196 5.20 -13.86 -4.10
C VAL A 196 4.83 -15.25 -4.62
N GLN A 197 5.42 -16.26 -3.98
CA GLN A 197 5.01 -17.64 -4.15
C GLN A 197 3.97 -18.01 -3.10
N ILE A 198 2.88 -18.63 -3.53
CA ILE A 198 1.86 -19.19 -2.63
C ILE A 198 1.75 -20.69 -2.86
N SER A 199 1.95 -21.45 -1.78
CA SER A 199 1.72 -22.90 -1.76
C SER A 199 0.49 -23.23 -0.91
N ILE A 200 -0.34 -24.14 -1.40
CA ILE A 200 -1.52 -24.64 -0.71
C ILE A 200 -1.38 -26.14 -0.49
N ASP A 201 -1.43 -26.56 0.76
CA ASP A 201 -1.37 -27.95 1.19
C ASP A 201 -2.73 -28.40 1.74
N THR A 202 -3.48 -29.17 0.93
CA THR A 202 -4.84 -29.63 1.29
C THR A 202 -4.85 -31.00 1.98
N SER A 203 -3.70 -31.50 2.45
CA SER A 203 -3.62 -32.80 3.13
C SER A 203 -4.53 -32.90 4.37
N GLY A 204 -4.60 -31.83 5.15
CA GLY A 204 -5.49 -31.70 6.31
C GLY A 204 -6.90 -31.18 6.00
N ALA A 205 -7.24 -30.94 4.73
CA ALA A 205 -8.50 -30.30 4.37
C ALA A 205 -9.71 -31.25 4.43
N THR A 206 -10.88 -30.70 4.73
CA THR A 206 -12.18 -31.36 4.67
C THR A 206 -12.73 -31.26 3.25
N LYS A 207 -13.07 -32.41 2.66
CA LYS A 207 -13.62 -32.46 1.30
C LYS A 207 -14.97 -31.73 1.26
N GLY A 208 -15.17 -30.91 0.22
CA GLY A 208 -16.42 -30.18 -0.01
C GLY A 208 -16.57 -28.91 0.85
N THR A 209 -15.53 -28.55 1.60
CA THR A 209 -15.48 -27.28 2.34
C THR A 209 -14.80 -26.21 1.50
N THR A 210 -15.43 -25.05 1.39
CA THR A 210 -14.81 -23.85 0.83
C THR A 210 -14.02 -23.14 1.92
N TYR A 211 -12.75 -22.87 1.65
CA TYR A 211 -11.86 -22.13 2.55
C TYR A 211 -11.72 -20.69 2.05
N THR A 212 -11.92 -19.72 2.95
CA THR A 212 -11.80 -18.29 2.64
C THR A 212 -11.01 -17.59 3.74
N GLY A 213 -10.48 -16.41 3.42
CA GLY A 213 -9.61 -15.64 4.30
C GLY A 213 -9.09 -14.39 3.63
N SER A 214 -8.18 -13.70 4.32
CA SER A 214 -7.49 -12.52 3.81
C SER A 214 -5.99 -12.64 4.09
N ILE A 215 -5.19 -12.05 3.19
CA ILE A 215 -3.74 -11.90 3.35
C ILE A 215 -3.48 -10.41 3.44
N GLU A 216 -2.86 -9.96 4.52
CA GLU A 216 -2.45 -8.57 4.72
C GLU A 216 -0.93 -8.51 4.78
N PHE A 217 -0.31 -7.66 3.96
CA PHE A 217 1.12 -7.37 4.00
C PHE A 217 1.37 -6.08 4.76
N GLN A 218 2.37 -6.08 5.64
CA GLN A 218 2.77 -4.89 6.40
C GLN A 218 4.04 -4.29 5.81
N PHE A 219 3.97 -3.01 5.46
CA PHE A 219 5.06 -2.24 4.87
C PHE A 219 5.58 -1.19 5.84
N LYS A 220 6.89 -0.92 5.78
CA LYS A 220 7.53 0.15 6.54
C LYS A 220 8.53 0.89 5.65
N ALA A 221 8.37 2.20 5.54
CA ALA A 221 9.37 3.05 4.91
C ALA A 221 10.62 3.18 5.81
N GLU A 222 11.81 3.12 5.23
CA GLU A 222 13.02 3.60 5.88
C GLU A 222 13.24 5.06 5.45
N THR A 223 12.99 5.98 6.38
CA THR A 223 13.27 7.43 6.22
C THR A 223 14.64 7.77 6.75
#